data_AF-A0A9X6WVB9-F1
#
_entry.id   AF-A0A9X6WVB9-F1
#
_cell.length_a   1.000
_cell.length_b   1.000
_cell.length_c   1.000
_cell.angle_alpha   90.00
_cell.angle_beta   90.00
_cell.angle_gamma   90.00
#
_symmetry.space_group_name_H-M   'P 1'
#
loop_
_entity.id
_entity.type
_entity.pdbx_description
1 polymer ?
#
loop_
_entity_poly.entity_id
_entity_poly.type
_entity_poly.pdbx_seq_one_letter_code
_entity_poly.pdbx_strand_id
1 'polypeptide(L)' 'MGKLNFTFNNIQKDYIQMLVGRKRPSWAPVKRNLFRAPHRPGAFFTHTETQER' A
#
# COMPACT_ATOMS: atom_id res chain seq x y z
N MET A 1 8.18 -20.91 -14.83
CA MET A 1 7.46 -19.90 -14.01
C MET A 1 6.56 -20.63 -13.04
N GLY A 2 6.83 -20.56 -11.73
CA GLY A 2 6.02 -21.27 -10.72
C GLY A 2 4.63 -20.66 -10.57
N LYS A 3 3.59 -21.51 -10.47
CA LYS A 3 2.23 -21.06 -10.15
C LYS A 3 2.23 -20.44 -8.75
N LEU A 4 1.83 -19.18 -8.63
CA LEU A 4 1.70 -18.48 -7.36
C LEU A 4 0.30 -18.71 -6.78
N ASN A 5 0.23 -19.37 -5.64
CA ASN A 5 -1.01 -19.67 -4.94
C ASN A 5 -1.42 -18.49 -4.03
N PHE A 6 -2.72 -18.21 -3.95
CA PHE A 6 -3.31 -17.19 -3.09
C PHE A 6 -4.20 -17.83 -2.03
N THR A 7 -3.93 -17.49 -0.76
CA THR A 7 -4.73 -17.93 0.38
C THR A 7 -5.30 -16.70 1.06
N PHE A 8 -6.60 -16.71 1.32
CA PHE A 8 -7.29 -15.67 2.08
C PHE A 8 -8.20 -16.34 3.10
N ASN A 9 -8.11 -15.91 4.36
CA ASN A 9 -8.88 -16.50 5.45
C ASN A 9 -8.76 -18.04 5.51
N ASN A 10 -7.53 -18.55 5.40
CA ASN A 10 -7.19 -19.98 5.35
C ASN A 10 -7.82 -20.79 4.20
N ILE A 11 -8.44 -20.14 3.21
CA ILE A 11 -9.03 -20.79 2.05
C ILE A 11 -8.13 -20.57 0.84
N GLN A 12 -7.81 -21.66 0.15
CA GLN A 12 -7.10 -21.66 -1.12
C GLN A 12 -7.99 -22.28 -2.19
N LYS A 13 -7.96 -21.74 -3.40
CA LYS A 13 -8.73 -22.23 -4.55
C LYS A 13 -7.80 -22.44 -5.73
N ASP A 14 -7.86 -23.62 -6.35
CA ASP A 14 -6.91 -24.02 -7.39
C ASP A 14 -7.10 -23.28 -8.73
N TYR A 15 -8.29 -22.72 -8.92
CA TYR A 15 -8.64 -21.91 -10.09
C TYR A 15 -8.32 -20.41 -9.92
N ILE A 16 -7.96 -19.95 -8.72
CA ILE A 16 -7.59 -18.56 -8.46
C ILE A 16 -6.07 -18.43 -8.65
N GLN A 17 -5.68 -17.92 -9.82
CA GLN A 17 -4.29 -17.66 -10.16
C GLN A 17 -3.99 -16.17 -10.03
N MET A 18 -2.90 -15.82 -9.37
CA MET A 18 -2.44 -14.43 -9.33
C MET A 18 -1.85 -14.04 -10.69
N LEU A 19 -2.57 -13.19 -11.43
CA LEU A 19 -2.18 -12.72 -12.76
C LEU A 19 -0.98 -11.75 -12.73
N VAL A 20 -0.77 -11.05 -11.62
CA VAL A 20 0.34 -10.13 -11.38
C VAL A 20 0.96 -10.45 -10.03
N GLY A 21 2.30 -10.50 -9.96
CA GLY A 21 3.04 -10.80 -8.73
C GLY A 21 2.75 -9.82 -7.59
N ARG A 22 3.18 -10.17 -6.37
CA ARG A 22 3.09 -9.29 -5.19
C ARG A 22 4.06 -8.11 -5.33
N LYS A 23 3.76 -7.10 -6.15
CA LYS A 23 4.42 -5.77 -6.07
C LYS A 23 3.86 -4.98 -4.87
N ARG A 24 3.82 -5.60 -3.69
CA ARG A 24 3.48 -4.90 -2.45
C ARG A 24 4.81 -4.48 -1.82
N PRO A 25 5.04 -3.18 -1.56
CA PRO A 25 6.19 -2.76 -0.79
C PRO A 25 6.15 -3.42 0.60
N SER A 26 7.33 -3.64 1.19
CA SER A 26 7.42 -4.31 2.51
C SER A 26 6.82 -3.48 3.65
N TRP A 27 6.62 -2.18 3.43
CA TRP A 27 6.12 -1.24 4.44
C TRP A 27 4.66 -0.87 4.20
N ALA A 28 3.92 -0.64 5.28
CA ALA A 28 2.59 -0.08 5.22
C ALA A 28 2.62 1.27 4.49
N PRO A 29 1.63 1.60 3.66
CA PRO A 29 1.63 2.86 2.93
C PRO A 29 1.50 4.02 3.92
N VAL A 30 2.42 4.99 3.77
CA VAL A 30 2.52 6.18 4.61
C VAL A 30 2.03 7.38 3.82
N LYS A 31 1.02 8.08 4.33
CA LYS A 31 0.52 9.33 3.77
C LYS A 31 0.92 10.48 4.68
N ARG A 32 1.65 11.46 4.15
CA ARG A 32 2.03 12.68 4.89
C ARG A 32 1.12 13.82 4.48
N ASN A 33 0.42 14.40 5.46
CA ASN A 33 -0.41 15.55 5.23
C ASN A 33 0.42 16.83 5.42
N LEU A 34 0.40 17.67 4.39
CA LEU A 34 1.21 18.87 4.30
C LEU A 34 0.28 20.05 3.99
N PHE A 35 0.29 21.07 4.85
CA PHE A 35 -0.47 22.30 4.65
C PHE A 35 0.36 23.32 3.87
N ARG A 36 -0.14 23.77 2.72
CA ARG A 36 0.53 24.79 1.91
C ARG A 36 -0.18 26.14 2.06
N ALA A 37 0.56 27.14 2.52
CA ALA A 37 0.07 28.52 2.57
C ALA A 37 0.34 29.24 1.23
N PRO A 38 -0.57 30.11 0.77
CA PRO A 38 -0.33 30.93 -0.41
C PRO A 38 0.85 31.88 -0.18
N HIS A 39 1.59 32.19 -1.24
CA HIS A 39 2.76 33.09 -1.24
C HIS A 39 3.92 32.70 -0.30
N ARG A 40 3.97 31.45 0.18
CA ARG A 40 5.08 30.93 0.99
C ARG A 40 5.69 29.68 0.34
N PRO A 41 7.02 29.61 0.19
CA PRO A 41 7.68 28.40 -0.29
C PRO A 41 7.61 27.30 0.79
N GLY A 42 7.42 26.05 0.35
CA GLY A 42 7.32 24.89 1.22
C GLY A 42 5.90 24.57 1.71
N ALA A 43 5.82 23.60 2.61
CA ALA A 43 4.59 23.19 3.26
C ALA A 43 4.85 22.86 4.73
N PHE A 44 3.85 23.11 5.57
CA PHE A 44 3.90 22.77 6.99
C PHE A 44 3.47 21.32 7.19
N PHE A 45 4.28 20.56 7.90
CA PHE A 45 3.90 19.20 8.29
C PHE A 45 2.78 19.25 9.31
N THR A 46 1.65 18.59 9.00
CA THR A 46 0.53 18.48 9.95
C THR A 46 0.62 17.16 10.70
N HIS A 47 0.60 16.04 9.98
CA HIS A 47 0.65 14.70 10.56
C HIS A 47 0.97 13.64 9.50
N THR A 48 1.30 12.44 9.99
CA THR A 48 1.51 11.25 9.18
C THR A 48 0.42 10.23 9.48
N GLU A 49 -0.25 9.75 8.45
CA GLU A 49 -1.21 8.65 8.52
C GLU A 49 -0.56 7.38 7.97
N THR A 50 -0.62 6.31 8.76
CA THR A 50 -0.21 4.96 8.33
C THR A 50 -1.48 4.14 8.19
N GLN A 51 -1.76 3.62 7.00
CA GLN A 51 -2.92 2.76 6.80
C GLN A 51 -2.64 1.35 7.34
N GLU A 52 -3.69 0.67 7.77
CA GLU A 52 -3.64 -0.75 8.14
C GLU A 52 -3.27 -1.61 6.91
N ARG A 53 -2.60 -2.73 7.16
CA ARG A 53 -2.05 -3.63 6.14
C ARG A 53 -3.02 -4.76 5.77
#